data_AF-A0A385N9C1-F1
#
_entry.id   AF-A0A385N9C1-F1
#
_cell.length_a   1.000
_cell.length_b   1.000
_cell.length_c   1.000
_cell.angle_alpha   90.00
_cell.angle_beta   90.00
_cell.angle_gamma   90.00
#
_symmetry.space_group_name_H-M   'P 1'
#
loop_
_entity.id
_entity.type
_entity.pdbx_description
1 polymer ?
#
loop_
_entity_poly.entity_id
_entity_poly.type
_entity_poly.pdbx_seq_one_letter_code
_entity_poly.pdbx_strand_id
1 'polypeptide(L)' 'MTVDDLKKHYGFKSDAELARKLKHTRGTICKWRYGGIPIDRQARLQLLTNGDVKASIAVFLA' A
#
# COMPACT_ATOMS: atom_id res chain seq x y z
N MET A 1 -2.62 -6.75 -1.03
CA MET A 1 -2.44 -5.79 0.09
C MET A 1 -3.41 -4.62 -0.02
N THR A 2 -3.81 -4.07 1.13
CA THR A 2 -4.69 -2.89 1.26
C THR A 2 -3.97 -1.75 1.98
N VAL A 3 -4.57 -0.54 1.96
CA VAL A 3 -4.06 0.61 2.73
C VAL A 3 -4.03 0.33 4.23
N ASP A 4 -5.03 -0.39 4.75
CA ASP A 4 -5.08 -0.74 6.18
C ASP A 4 -4.05 -1.81 6.56
N ASP A 5 -3.68 -2.73 5.65
CA ASP A 5 -2.54 -3.65 5.87
C ASP A 5 -1.22 -2.88 6.05
N LEU A 6 -0.98 -1.88 5.21
CA LEU A 6 0.21 -1.02 5.31
C LEU A 6 0.22 -0.24 6.63
N LYS A 7 -0.93 0.30 7.04
CA LYS A 7 -1.05 0.98 8.33
C LYS A 7 -0.75 0.04 9.50
N LYS A 8 -1.29 -1.18 9.46
CA LYS A 8 -1.06 -2.19 10.50
C LYS A 8 0.43 -2.55 10.58
N HIS A 9 1.09 -2.74 9.44
CA HIS A 9 2.52 -3.06 9.39
C HIS A 9 3.39 -1.93 9.95
N TYR A 10 3.11 -0.67 9.59
CA TYR A 10 3.89 0.47 10.08
C TYR A 10 3.42 1.01 11.44
N GLY A 11 2.35 0.47 12.03
CA GLY A 11 1.77 0.95 13.29
C GLY A 11 1.12 2.34 13.20
N PHE A 12 0.73 2.79 12.00
CA PHE A 12 0.13 4.11 11.80
C PHE A 12 -1.37 4.13 12.08
N LYS A 13 -1.83 5.18 12.76
CA LYS A 13 -3.26 5.37 13.07
C LYS A 13 -3.98 6.09 11.94
N SER A 14 -3.27 6.92 11.19
CA SER A 14 -3.86 7.76 10.14
C SER A 14 -3.27 7.51 8.75
N ASP A 15 -4.10 7.71 7.73
CA ASP A 15 -3.68 7.67 6.32
C ASP A 15 -2.68 8.81 6.00
N ALA A 16 -2.69 9.89 6.78
CA ALA A 16 -1.74 11.00 6.65
C ALA A 16 -0.32 10.62 7.08
N GLU A 17 -0.17 9.81 8.13
CA GLU A 17 1.13 9.28 8.54
C GLU A 17 1.70 8.33 7.48
N LEU A 18 0.85 7.44 6.96
CA LEU A 18 1.21 6.56 5.86
C LEU A 18 1.63 7.36 4.61
N ALA A 19 0.89 8.41 4.26
CA ALA A 19 1.22 9.30 3.14
C ALA A 19 2.62 9.93 3.32
N ARG A 20 2.93 10.44 4.52
CA ARG A 20 4.24 11.01 4.85
C ARG A 20 5.37 9.98 4.73
N LYS A 21 5.17 8.75 5.26
CA LYS A 21 6.16 7.67 5.18
C LYS A 21 6.44 7.26 3.73
N LEU A 22 5.39 7.14 2.92
CA LEU A 22 5.48 6.75 1.51
C LEU A 22 5.81 7.92 0.57
N LYS A 23 6.04 9.13 1.10
CA LYS A 23 6.26 10.36 0.33
C LYS A 23 5.18 10.60 -0.74
N HIS A 24 3.94 10.33 -0.38
CA HIS A 24 2.75 10.56 -1.20
C HIS A 24 1.83 11.60 -0.59
N THR A 25 0.95 12.13 -1.44
CA THR A 25 -0.11 13.02 -0.96
C THR A 25 -1.21 12.21 -0.26
N ARG A 26 -1.93 12.85 0.66
CA ARG A 26 -3.13 12.25 1.28
C ARG A 26 -4.16 11.82 0.22
N GLY A 27 -4.32 12.61 -0.84
CA GLY A 27 -5.22 12.30 -1.95
C GLY A 27 -4.85 11.00 -2.67
N THR A 28 -3.56 10.71 -2.84
CA THR A 28 -3.08 9.44 -3.41
C THR A 28 -3.48 8.25 -2.52
N ILE A 29 -3.31 8.36 -1.21
CA ILE A 29 -3.71 7.30 -0.28
C ILE A 29 -5.22 7.11 -0.26
N CYS A 30 -6.00 8.21 -0.30
CA CYS A 30 -7.47 8.12 -0.45
C CYS A 30 -7.86 7.38 -1.74
N LYS A 31 -7.23 7.71 -2.88
CA LYS A 31 -7.48 7.00 -4.15
C LYS A 31 -7.19 5.51 -4.02
N TRP A 32 -6.11 5.12 -3.34
CA TRP A 32 -5.80 3.70 -3.10
C TRP A 32 -6.79 3.01 -2.16
N ARG A 33 -7.37 3.75 -1.20
CA ARG A 33 -8.39 3.23 -0.29
C ARG A 33 -9.68 2.90 -1.04
N TYR A 34 -10.11 3.74 -1.98
CA TYR A 34 -11.33 3.53 -2.77
C TYR A 34 -11.13 2.63 -3.99
N GLY A 35 -10.02 2.79 -4.71
CA GLY A 35 -9.76 2.11 -5.99
C GLY A 35 -8.77 0.95 -5.92
N GLY A 36 -8.25 0.65 -4.72
CA GLY A 36 -7.15 -0.31 -4.55
C GLY A 36 -5.77 0.29 -4.86
N ILE A 37 -4.74 -0.35 -4.29
CA ILE A 37 -3.35 0.03 -4.57
C ILE A 37 -2.97 -0.56 -5.95
N PRO A 38 -2.43 0.24 -6.88
CA PRO A 38 -1.95 -0.25 -8.18
C PRO A 38 -0.92 -1.39 -8.04
N ILE A 39 -0.95 -2.37 -8.95
CA ILE A 39 -0.11 -3.58 -8.85
C ILE A 39 1.39 -3.28 -8.81
N ASP A 40 1.85 -2.29 -9.61
CA ASP A 40 3.23 -1.82 -9.62
C ASP A 40 3.63 -1.21 -8.27
N ARG A 41 2.70 -0.53 -7.61
CA ARG A 41 2.89 0.02 -6.27
C ARG A 41 2.92 -1.07 -5.23
N GLN A 42 2.06 -2.08 -5.35
CA GLN A 42 2.07 -3.23 -4.44
C GLN A 42 3.42 -3.95 -4.48
N ALA A 43 3.99 -4.18 -5.67
CA ALA A 43 5.31 -4.79 -5.80
C ALA A 43 6.41 -3.95 -5.11
N ARG A 44 6.43 -2.63 -5.31
CA ARG A 44 7.38 -1.73 -4.63
C ARG A 44 7.19 -1.72 -3.11
N LEU A 45 5.95 -1.71 -2.65
CA LEU A 45 5.63 -1.73 -1.22
C LEU A 45 6.04 -3.05 -0.57
N GLN A 46 5.91 -4.17 -1.28
CA GLN A 46 6.40 -5.46 -0.80
C GLN A 46 7.92 -5.45 -0.60
N LEU A 47 8.67 -4.85 -1.53
CA LEU A 47 10.13 -4.66 -1.35
C LEU A 47 10.44 -3.74 -0.16
N LEU A 48 9.70 -2.64 0.00
CA LEU A 48 9.88 -1.69 1.10
C LEU A 48 9.49 -2.25 2.48
N THR A 49 8.63 -3.26 2.52
CA THR A 49 8.22 -3.97 3.74
C THR A 49 9.01 -5.26 3.95
N ASN A 50 10.08 -5.46 3.18
CA ASN A 50 10.91 -6.68 3.22
C ASN A 50 10.10 -7.99 3.09
N GLY A 51 8.98 -7.94 2.38
CA GLY A 51 8.08 -9.09 2.19
C GLY A 51 6.98 -9.27 3.24
N ASP A 52 6.94 -8.46 4.31
CA ASP A 52 5.94 -8.58 5.38
C ASP A 52 4.52 -8.28 4.88
N VAL A 53 4.39 -7.37 3.91
CA VAL A 53 3.11 -7.07 3.25
C VAL A 53 3.16 -7.60 1.83
N LYS A 54 2.49 -8.73 1.58
CA LYS A 54 2.49 -9.38 0.26
C LYS A 54 1.60 -8.63 -0.74
N ALA A 55 2.16 -8.35 -1.92
CA ALA A 55 1.37 -7.86 -3.04
C ALA A 55 0.30 -8.89 -3.38
N SER A 56 -0.88 -8.41 -3.76
CA SER A 56 -1.87 -9.28 -4.37
C SER A 56 -1.27 -9.77 -5.67
N ILE A 57 -0.95 -11.06 -5.75
CA ILE A 57 -0.64 -11.71 -7.01
C ILE A 57 -1.96 -11.70 -7.77
N ALA A 58 -2.16 -10.70 -8.62
CA ALA A 58 -3.09 -10.88 -9.72
C ALA A 58 -2.50 -12.03 -10.52
N VAL A 59 -3.06 -13.23 -10.34
CA VAL A 59 -2.81 -14.34 -11.24
C VAL A 59 -3.14 -13.79 -12.61
N PHE A 60 -2.11 -13.53 -13.41
CA PHE A 60 -2.29 -13.34 -14.84
C PHE A 60 -2.80 -14.69 -15.34
N LEU A 61 -4.12 -14.85 -15.37
CA LEU A 61 -4.74 -15.88 -16.19
C LEU A 61 -4.49 -15.41 -17.63
N ALA A 62 -3.40 -15.92 -18.19
CA ALA A 62 -3.06 -15.82 -19.60
C ALA A 62 -3.91 -16.81 -20.41
#